data_AF-A0A3T0D599-F1
#
_entry.id   AF-A0A3T0D599-F1
#
_cell.length_a   1.000
_cell.length_b   1.000
_cell.length_c   1.000
_cell.angle_alpha   90.00
_cell.angle_beta   90.00
_cell.angle_gamma   90.00
#
_symmetry.space_group_name_H-M   'P 1'
#
loop_
_entity.id
_entity.type
_entity.pdbx_description
1 polymer ?
#
loop_
_entity_poly.entity_id
_entity_poly.type
_entity_poly.pdbx_seq_one_letter_code
_entity_poly.pdbx_strand_id
1 'polypeptide(L)'
;MAKGNLNLQDLFLNQLRKEKVNVTIFLLSGFQLKGVIKGFDNFTLVVETENNKQQLIYKHAISSILPSKPINYMAQAQNSQAQNTASQQSNTNQNQESK
;
A
#
# COMPACT_ATOMS: atom_id res chain seq x y z
N MET A 1 -9.95 18.57 13.81
CA MET A 1 -10.08 17.99 12.45
C MET A 1 -8.89 17.08 12.20
N ALA A 2 -9.10 15.78 12.09
CA ALA A 2 -8.07 14.86 11.59
C ALA A 2 -8.77 13.80 10.73
N LYS A 3 -9.20 14.21 9.54
CA LYS A 3 -9.35 13.26 8.43
C LYS A 3 -7.93 12.78 8.16
N GLY A 4 -7.57 11.61 8.65
CA GLY A 4 -6.24 11.04 8.39
C GLY A 4 -5.98 11.08 6.90
N ASN A 5 -4.94 11.81 6.48
CA ASN A 5 -4.60 11.94 5.08
C ASN A 5 -4.34 10.54 4.52
N LEU A 6 -5.21 10.09 3.64
CA LEU A 6 -5.14 8.79 3.05
C LEU A 6 -3.92 8.73 2.11
N ASN A 7 -2.88 8.02 2.49
CA ASN A 7 -1.69 7.87 1.65
C ASN A 7 -1.99 6.90 0.49
N LEU A 8 -2.37 7.48 -0.66
CA LEU A 8 -2.68 6.75 -1.89
C LEU A 8 -1.54 5.82 -2.33
N GLN A 9 -0.29 6.28 -2.19
CA GLN A 9 0.88 5.51 -2.60
C GLN A 9 1.02 4.25 -1.75
N ASP A 10 0.96 4.38 -0.43
CA ASP A 10 1.11 3.25 0.49
C ASP A 10 -0.01 2.24 0.32
N LEU A 11 -1.25 2.70 0.12
CA LEU A 11 -2.40 1.82 -0.14
C LEU A 11 -2.22 1.04 -1.44
N PHE A 12 -1.82 1.72 -2.52
CA PHE A 12 -1.61 1.12 -3.83
C PHE A 12 -0.49 0.07 -3.79
N LEU A 13 0.69 0.44 -3.25
CA LEU A 13 1.83 -0.46 -3.15
C LEU A 13 1.57 -1.64 -2.20
N ASN A 14 0.86 -1.41 -1.08
CA ASN A 14 0.47 -2.51 -0.19
C ASN A 14 -0.52 -3.47 -0.83
N GLN A 15 -1.49 -2.98 -1.62
CA GLN A 15 -2.41 -3.85 -2.34
C GLN A 15 -1.64 -4.77 -3.30
N LEU A 16 -0.75 -4.19 -4.11
CA LEU A 16 0.07 -4.94 -5.06
C LEU A 16 0.94 -6.00 -4.36
N ARG A 17 1.58 -5.63 -3.25
CA ARG A 17 2.42 -6.52 -2.45
C ARG A 17 1.63 -7.68 -1.82
N LYS A 18 0.51 -7.38 -1.16
CA LYS A 18 -0.32 -8.39 -0.47
C LYS A 18 -0.89 -9.42 -1.43
N GLU A 19 -1.41 -8.95 -2.58
CA GLU A 19 -1.99 -9.82 -3.61
C GLU A 19 -0.96 -10.48 -4.54
N LYS A 20 0.33 -10.15 -4.39
CA LYS A 20 1.41 -10.62 -5.27
C LYS A 20 1.09 -10.38 -6.75
N VAL A 21 0.57 -9.18 -7.06
CA VAL A 21 0.19 -8.82 -8.42
C VAL A 21 1.45 -8.59 -9.25
N ASN A 22 1.51 -9.19 -10.44
CA ASN A 22 2.55 -8.90 -11.40
C ASN A 22 2.44 -7.44 -11.87
N VAL A 23 3.55 -6.73 -11.88
CA VAL A 23 3.62 -5.33 -12.30
C VAL A 23 4.66 -5.15 -13.40
N THR A 24 4.42 -4.19 -14.29
CA THR A 24 5.45 -3.59 -15.13
C THR A 24 5.80 -2.22 -14.56
N ILE A 25 7.07 -2.00 -14.26
CA ILE A 25 7.61 -0.74 -13.73
C ILE A 25 8.38 -0.07 -14.86
N PHE A 26 7.97 1.13 -15.21
CA PHE A 26 8.64 1.93 -16.23
C PHE A 26 9.59 2.90 -15.56
N LEU A 27 10.87 2.84 -15.90
CA LEU A 27 11.87 3.77 -15.40
C LEU A 27 11.90 5.06 -16.24
N LEU A 28 12.38 6.16 -15.67
CA LEU A 28 12.58 7.42 -16.38
C LEU A 28 13.54 7.30 -17.57
N SER A 29 14.43 6.31 -17.55
CA SER A 29 15.33 5.99 -18.66
C SER A 29 14.62 5.33 -19.86
N GLY A 30 13.35 4.95 -19.71
CA GLY A 30 12.60 4.17 -20.71
C GLY A 30 12.74 2.66 -20.58
N PHE A 31 13.61 2.16 -19.69
CA PHE A 31 13.71 0.72 -19.41
C PHE A 31 12.48 0.24 -18.61
N GLN A 32 12.06 -1.00 -18.85
CA GLN A 32 10.95 -1.63 -18.12
C GLN A 32 11.42 -2.82 -17.30
N LEU A 33 10.90 -2.94 -16.08
CA LEU A 33 11.12 -4.06 -15.18
C LEU A 33 9.80 -4.78 -14.94
N LYS A 34 9.82 -6.10 -14.92
CA LYS A 34 8.63 -6.92 -14.61
C LYS A 34 8.89 -7.77 -13.38
N GLY A 35 7.88 -7.90 -12.53
CA GLY A 35 7.97 -8.72 -11.34
C GLY A 35 6.85 -8.47 -10.34
N VAL A 36 7.08 -8.89 -9.11
CA VAL A 36 6.15 -8.71 -7.98
C VAL A 36 6.81 -7.85 -6.92
N ILE A 37 6.07 -6.89 -6.37
CA ILE A 37 6.55 -6.05 -5.27
C ILE A 37 6.59 -6.90 -3.99
N LYS A 38 7.77 -7.02 -3.37
CA LYS A 38 7.97 -7.74 -2.11
C LYS A 38 7.98 -6.82 -0.90
N GLY A 39 8.40 -5.57 -1.09
CA GLY A 39 8.48 -4.57 -0.04
C GLY A 39 8.69 -3.16 -0.60
N PHE A 40 8.49 -2.16 0.24
CA PHE A 40 8.77 -0.76 -0.09
C PHE A 40 8.94 0.04 1.21
N ASP A 41 9.65 1.16 1.11
CA ASP A 41 9.71 2.20 2.13
C ASP A 41 9.39 3.55 1.48
N ASN A 42 9.77 4.67 2.08
CA ASN A 42 9.53 6.01 1.55
C ASN A 42 10.22 6.26 0.18
N PHE A 43 11.40 5.68 -0.06
CA PHE A 43 12.27 6.01 -1.18
C PHE A 43 12.57 4.84 -2.12
N THR A 44 12.29 3.61 -1.70
CA THR A 44 12.69 2.40 -2.42
C THR A 44 11.53 1.41 -2.58
N LEU A 45 11.67 0.54 -3.59
CA LEU A 45 10.84 -0.63 -3.86
C LEU A 45 11.74 -1.86 -3.95
N VAL A 46 11.34 -2.95 -3.32
CA VAL A 46 11.94 -4.28 -3.54
C VAL A 46 11.03 -5.07 -4.47
N VAL A 47 11.57 -5.50 -5.61
CA VAL A 47 10.85 -6.25 -6.64
C VAL A 47 11.55 -7.57 -6.88
N GLU A 48 10.77 -8.64 -6.92
CA GLU A 48 11.24 -9.97 -7.32
C GLU A 48 10.84 -10.22 -8.77
N THR A 49 11.83 -10.45 -9.62
CA THR A 49 11.65 -10.72 -11.06
C THR A 49 11.27 -12.18 -11.30
N GLU A 50 10.81 -12.50 -12.52
CA GLU A 50 10.34 -13.85 -12.88
C GLU A 50 11.39 -14.97 -12.68
N ASN A 51 12.68 -14.62 -12.72
CA ASN A 51 13.79 -15.54 -12.43
C ASN A 51 14.19 -15.59 -10.94
N ASN A 52 13.29 -15.23 -10.02
CA ASN A 52 13.48 -15.22 -8.57
C ASN A 52 14.66 -14.36 -8.07
N LYS A 53 15.08 -13.35 -8.84
CA LYS A 53 16.07 -12.37 -8.39
C LYS A 53 15.37 -11.19 -7.74
N GLN A 54 15.93 -10.71 -6.63
CA GLN A 54 15.45 -9.50 -5.97
C GLN A 54 16.24 -8.28 -6.44
N GLN A 55 15.54 -7.18 -6.67
CA GLN A 55 16.12 -5.89 -7.05
C GLN A 55 15.56 -4.80 -6.14
N LEU A 56 16.45 -3.98 -5.60
CA LEU A 56 16.11 -2.73 -4.92
C LEU A 56 16.10 -1.61 -5.96
N ILE A 57 14.98 -0.91 -6.10
CA ILE A 57 14.78 0.15 -7.07
C ILE A 57 14.48 1.44 -6.31
N TYR A 58 15.20 2.52 -6.62
CA TYR A 58 14.87 3.83 -6.08
C TYR A 58 13.67 4.45 -6.80
N LYS A 59 12.72 5.00 -6.03
CA LYS A 59 11.50 5.60 -6.56
C LYS A 59 11.76 6.81 -7.47
N HIS A 60 12.85 7.55 -7.25
CA HIS A 60 13.20 8.68 -8.12
C HIS A 60 13.52 8.24 -9.56
N ALA A 61 13.83 6.96 -9.80
CA ALA A 61 14.08 6.42 -11.12
C ALA A 61 12.81 5.87 -11.79
N ILE A 62 11.69 5.77 -11.06
CA ILE A 62 10.43 5.19 -11.54
C ILE A 62 9.56 6.30 -12.12
N SER A 63 9.09 6.11 -13.35
CA SER A 63 8.10 6.98 -14.00
C SER A 63 6.67 6.53 -13.71
N SER A 64 6.39 5.23 -13.77
CA SER A 64 5.06 4.67 -13.53
C SER A 64 5.11 3.18 -13.18
N ILE A 65 4.01 2.68 -12.58
CA ILE A 65 3.81 1.27 -12.22
C ILE A 65 2.47 0.82 -12.79
N LEU A 66 2.49 -0.21 -13.64
CA LEU A 66 1.33 -0.79 -14.29
C LEU A 66 1.04 -2.19 -13.73
N PRO A 67 -0.06 -2.37 -12.98
CA PRO A 67 -0.52 -3.70 -12.56
C PRO A 67 -1.01 -4.53 -13.75
N SER A 68 -0.79 -5.85 -13.71
CA SER A 68 -1.27 -6.78 -14.74
C SER A 68 -2.79 -6.98 -14.74
N LYS A 69 -3.45 -6.61 -13.63
CA LYS A 69 -4.91 -6.65 -13.46
C LYS A 69 -5.36 -5.44 -12.62
N PRO A 70 -6.62 -4.99 -12.77
CA PRO A 70 -7.19 -3.97 -11.89
C PRO A 70 -7.05 -4.37 -10.42
N ILE A 71 -6.74 -3.39 -9.57
CA ILE A 71 -6.64 -3.57 -8.12
C ILE A 71 -7.59 -2.64 -7.37
N ASN A 72 -8.21 -3.14 -6.31
CA ASN A 72 -9.08 -2.34 -5.45
C ASN A 72 -8.32 -1.88 -4.19
N TYR A 73 -7.60 -0.77 -4.32
CA TYR A 73 -6.78 -0.20 -3.24
C TYR A 73 -7.55 0.78 -2.33
N MET A 74 -8.75 1.21 -2.73
CA MET A 74 -9.61 2.11 -1.95
C MET A 74 -10.46 1.36 -0.92
N ALA A 75 -10.73 0.07 -1.11
CA ALA A 75 -11.44 -0.74 -0.10
C ALA A 75 -10.67 -0.84 1.23
N GLN A 76 -9.33 -0.80 1.20
CA GLN A 76 -8.52 -0.81 2.43
C GLN A 76 -8.68 0.48 3.26
N ALA A 77 -8.89 1.63 2.60
CA ALA A 77 -9.08 2.92 3.25
C ALA A 77 -10.35 2.95 4.13
N GLN A 78 -11.41 2.31 3.65
CA GLN A 78 -12.71 2.27 4.34
C GLN A 78 -12.66 1.36 5.56
N ASN A 79 -11.93 0.23 5.49
CA ASN A 79 -11.79 -0.70 6.61
C ASN A 79 -11.04 -0.10 7.81
N SER A 80 -10.02 0.74 7.55
CA SER A 80 -9.29 1.45 8.62
C SER A 80 -10.13 2.51 9.35
N GLN A 81 -11.15 3.07 8.70
CA GLN A 81 -12.08 4.03 9.33
C GLN A 81 -13.15 3.32 10.16
N ALA A 82 -13.66 2.17 9.69
CA ALA A 82 -14.64 1.37 10.44
C ALA A 82 -14.08 0.85 11.78
N GLN A 83 -12.82 0.41 11.82
CA GLN A 83 -12.19 -0.09 13.06
C GLN A 83 -11.91 1.00 14.11
N ASN A 84 -11.66 2.24 13.68
CA ASN A 84 -11.45 3.38 14.60
C ASN A 84 -12.75 3.91 15.21
N THR A 85 -13.90 3.63 14.60
CA THR A 85 -15.21 4.08 15.13
C THR A 85 -15.72 3.11 16.22
N ALA A 86 -15.49 1.80 16.05
CA ALA A 86 -15.91 0.78 17.01
C ALA A 86 -15.15 0.83 18.35
N SER A 87 -13.93 1.35 18.37
CA SER A 87 -13.08 1.44 19.58
C SER A 87 -13.35 2.66 20.46
N GLN A 88 -14.06 3.68 19.96
CA GLN A 88 -14.47 4.85 20.77
C GLN A 88 -15.75 4.61 21.58
N GLN A 89 -16.59 3.65 21.18
CA GLN A 89 -17.85 3.35 21.88
C GLN A 89 -17.63 2.52 23.17
N SER A 90 -16.58 1.70 23.22
CA SER A 90 -16.24 0.86 24.38
C SER A 90 -15.76 1.67 25.61
N ASN A 91 -15.15 2.84 25.41
CA ASN A 91 -14.65 3.67 26.51
C ASN A 91 -15.73 4.57 27.15
N THR A 92 -16.92 4.69 26.54
CA THR A 92 -17.97 5.58 27.08
C THR A 92 -18.83 4.89 28.15
N ASN A 93 -18.90 3.56 28.15
CA ASN A 93 -19.74 2.79 29.08
C ASN A 93 -19.10 2.48 30.44
N GLN A 94 -17.77 2.57 30.60
CA GLN A 94 -17.11 2.27 31.89
C GLN A 94 -17.12 3.44 32.89
N ASN A 95 -17.43 4.67 32.44
CA ASN A 95 -17.44 5.86 33.31
C ASN A 95 -18.83 6.20 33.91
N GLN A 96 -19.85 5.37 33.69
CA GLN A 96 -21.20 5.58 34.25
C GLN A 96 -21.53 4.67 35.45
N GLU A 97 -20.69 3.68 35.77
CA GLU A 97 -20.92 2.73 36.89
C GLU A 97 -20.21 3.12 38.21
N SER A 98 -19.66 4.34 38.34
CA SER A 98 -18.97 4.80 39.57
C SER A 98 -19.59 6.05 40.22
N LYS A 99 -20.91 6.22 40.12
CA LYS A 99 -21.65 7.17 40.97
C LYS A 99 -22.81 6.50 41.67
#